data_AF-A0AAV5MYD7-F1
#
_entry.id   AF-A0AAV5MYD7-F1
#
_cell.length_a   1.000
_cell.length_b   1.000
_cell.length_c   1.000
_cell.angle_alpha   90.00
_cell.angle_beta   90.00
_cell.angle_gamma   90.00
#
_symmetry.space_group_name_H-M   'P 1'
#
loop_
_entity.id
_entity.type
_entity.pdbx_description
1 polymer ?
#
loop_
_entity_poly.entity_id
_entity_poly.type
_entity_poly.pdbx_seq_one_letter_code
_entity_poly.pdbx_strand_id
1 'polypeptide(L)'
;MFPINTIYIIFGVVAAIAAIALFIVFRKNDKLKKGAPALALVALAGVYFFFVNHVYVVTDDNSVDEYGLIMSNDFTLVNGTTVRMEPEKKMDKSWLINNGSRQLVFETVVYGSTSEEPYEFELAGYKAIGLNSSIDYLFVTPPNSIKTKSKSVTKGWLHR
;
A
#
# COMPACT_ATOMS: atom_id res chain seq x y z
N MET A 1 -8.80 6.52 -8.52
CA MET A 1 -7.40 6.28 -8.09
C MET A 1 -6.76 7.63 -7.81
N PHE A 2 -5.97 7.76 -6.75
CA PHE A 2 -5.29 9.02 -6.40
C PHE A 2 -3.81 8.75 -6.07
N PRO A 3 -2.89 9.70 -6.35
CA PRO A 3 -1.49 9.54 -5.94
C PRO A 3 -1.40 9.24 -4.45
N ILE A 4 -0.55 8.28 -4.07
CA ILE A 4 -0.49 7.83 -2.66
C ILE A 4 -0.12 8.97 -1.70
N ASN A 5 0.75 9.88 -2.15
CA ASN A 5 1.12 11.07 -1.39
C ASN A 5 -0.07 12.02 -1.15
N THR A 6 -0.97 12.17 -2.12
CA THR A 6 -2.19 12.97 -1.96
C THR A 6 -3.09 12.37 -0.89
N ILE A 7 -3.22 11.04 -0.89
CA ILE A 7 -3.98 10.30 0.13
C ILE A 7 -3.37 10.54 1.52
N TYR A 8 -2.05 10.44 1.65
CA TYR A 8 -1.35 10.72 2.91
C TYR A 8 -1.54 12.16 3.40
N ILE A 9 -1.48 13.15 2.50
CA ILE A 9 -1.72 14.55 2.85
C ILE A 9 -3.14 14.77 3.36
N ILE A 10 -4.16 14.26 2.64
CA ILE A 10 -5.57 14.39 3.04
C ILE A 10 -5.76 13.80 4.44
N PHE A 11 -5.22 12.61 4.70
CA PHE A 11 -5.32 12.00 6.02
C PHE A 11 -4.58 12.76 7.11
N GLY A 12 -3.36 13.23 6.84
CA GLY A 12 -2.60 14.03 7.79
C GLY A 12 -3.38 15.28 8.20
N VAL A 13 -3.99 15.97 7.24
CA VAL A 13 -4.81 17.16 7.49
C VAL A 13 -6.07 16.83 8.30
N VAL A 14 -6.82 15.79 7.92
CA VAL A 14 -8.04 15.37 8.64
C VAL A 14 -7.72 14.96 10.07
N ALA A 15 -6.64 14.20 10.28
CA ALA A 15 -6.18 13.80 11.60
C ALA A 15 -5.78 15.00 12.46
N ALA A 16 -5.09 16.00 11.88
CA ALA A 16 -4.74 17.22 12.60
C ALA A 16 -5.98 18.03 13.01
N ILE A 17 -6.95 18.21 12.11
CA ILE A 17 -8.22 18.91 12.42
C ILE A 17 -8.98 18.17 13.52
N ALA A 18 -9.09 16.84 13.42
CA ALA A 18 -9.73 16.02 14.43
C ALA A 18 -9.03 16.14 15.79
N ALA A 19 -7.70 16.12 15.83
CA ALA A 19 -6.92 16.30 17.05
C ALA A 19 -7.16 17.68 17.69
N ILE A 20 -7.22 18.75 16.90
CA ILE A 20 -7.49 20.11 17.39
C ILE A 20 -8.93 20.22 17.94
N ALA A 21 -9.92 19.74 17.19
CA ALA A 21 -11.31 19.75 17.62
C ALA A 21 -11.50 18.97 18.92
N LEU A 22 -10.89 17.79 19.01
CA LEU A 22 -10.85 16.98 20.22
C LEU A 22 -10.18 17.70 21.38
N PHE A 23 -9.02 18.33 21.16
CA PHE A 23 -8.31 19.08 22.19
C PHE A 23 -9.20 20.17 22.80
N ILE A 24 -9.95 20.91 21.96
CA ILE A 24 -10.89 21.94 22.43
C ILE A 24 -12.03 21.32 23.26
N VAL A 25 -12.60 20.19 22.80
CA VAL A 25 -13.69 19.50 23.51
C VAL A 25 -13.21 18.94 24.86
N PHE A 26 -12.04 18.29 24.90
CA PHE A 26 -11.45 17.74 26.11
C PHE A 26 -11.03 18.83 27.10
N ARG A 27 -10.58 19.98 26.62
CA ARG A 27 -10.26 21.12 27.49
C ARG A 27 -11.49 21.68 28.20
N LYS A 28 -12.69 21.57 27.61
CA LYS A 28 -13.94 22.13 28.15
C LYS A 28 -14.76 21.15 29.00
N ASN A 29 -14.49 19.85 28.95
CA ASN A 29 -15.32 18.84 29.62
C ASN A 29 -14.50 17.90 30.50
N ASP A 30 -14.53 18.13 31.82
CA ASP A 30 -13.76 17.33 32.81
C ASP A 30 -14.12 15.84 32.81
N LYS A 31 -15.35 15.47 32.43
CA LYS A 31 -15.78 14.06 32.32
C LYS A 31 -15.18 13.33 31.11
N LEU A 32 -14.83 14.04 30.04
CA LEU A 32 -14.27 13.47 28.81
C LEU A 32 -12.74 13.33 28.86
N LYS A 33 -12.07 13.92 29.87
CA LYS A 33 -10.62 13.78 30.10
C LYS A 33 -10.16 12.32 30.28
N LYS A 34 -11.07 11.39 30.56
CA LYS A 34 -10.80 9.95 30.66
C LYS A 34 -10.70 9.26 29.29
N GLY A 35 -9.81 9.73 28.41
CA GLY A 35 -9.11 9.01 27.31
C GLY A 35 -9.89 8.27 26.20
N ALA A 36 -11.09 7.78 26.43
CA ALA A 36 -11.79 6.84 25.53
C ALA A 36 -12.19 7.43 24.16
N PRO A 37 -12.67 8.69 24.04
CA PRO A 37 -13.07 9.23 22.74
C PRO A 37 -11.86 9.60 21.86
N ALA A 38 -10.72 9.97 22.46
CA ALA A 38 -9.47 10.24 21.74
C ALA A 38 -8.90 8.96 21.14
N LEU A 39 -8.94 7.87 21.91
CA LEU A 39 -8.56 6.53 21.44
C LEU A 39 -9.47 6.04 20.30
N ALA A 40 -10.78 6.29 20.39
CA ALA A 40 -11.73 5.87 19.36
C ALA A 40 -11.50 6.58 18.00
N LEU A 41 -11.12 7.86 18.02
CA LEU A 41 -10.82 8.62 16.81
C LEU A 41 -9.46 8.27 16.19
N VAL A 42 -8.44 8.04 17.01
CA VAL A 42 -7.15 7.48 16.55
C VAL A 42 -7.36 6.07 15.98
N ALA A 43 -8.20 5.26 16.61
CA ALA A 43 -8.55 3.93 16.11
C ALA A 43 -9.31 4.01 14.77
N LEU A 44 -10.29 4.91 14.61
CA LEU A 44 -11.03 5.07 13.35
C LEU A 44 -10.15 5.59 12.20
N ALA A 45 -9.27 6.56 12.49
CA ALA A 45 -8.32 7.07 11.50
C ALA A 45 -7.26 6.02 11.11
N GLY A 46 -6.77 5.24 12.09
CA GLY A 46 -5.87 4.12 11.84
C GLY A 46 -6.53 3.00 11.04
N VAL A 47 -7.75 2.61 11.40
CA VAL A 47 -8.55 1.57 10.71
C VAL A 47 -8.76 1.90 9.24
N TYR A 48 -9.00 3.18 8.89
CA TYR A 48 -9.19 3.56 7.50
C TYR A 48 -7.89 3.51 6.66
N PHE A 49 -6.73 3.73 7.28
CA PHE A 49 -5.42 3.59 6.64
C PHE A 49 -5.12 2.15 6.22
N PHE A 50 -5.69 1.16 6.93
CA PHE A 50 -5.50 -0.27 6.63
C PHE A 50 -6.28 -0.78 5.42
N PHE A 51 -7.20 0.00 4.83
CA PHE A 51 -8.03 -0.43 3.72
C PHE A 51 -7.65 0.16 2.35
N VAL A 52 -6.65 1.07 2.30
CA VAL A 52 -6.19 1.59 1.02
C VAL A 52 -5.35 0.51 0.32
N ASN A 53 -5.83 0.04 -0.82
CA ASN A 53 -5.08 -0.90 -1.65
C ASN A 53 -4.05 -0.10 -2.45
N HIS A 54 -2.80 -0.54 -2.47
CA HIS A 54 -1.75 0.11 -3.24
C HIS A 54 -1.83 -0.29 -4.71
N VAL A 55 -1.51 0.61 -5.63
CA VAL A 55 -1.43 0.32 -7.07
C VAL A 55 -0.08 0.83 -7.56
N TYR A 56 0.76 -0.09 -8.01
CA TYR A 56 2.06 0.18 -8.59
C TYR A 56 1.94 0.14 -10.10
N VAL A 57 2.14 1.27 -10.76
CA VAL A 57 2.15 1.38 -12.22
C VAL A 57 3.58 1.52 -12.68
N VAL A 58 4.03 0.57 -13.49
CA VAL A 58 5.43 0.40 -13.86
C VAL A 58 5.62 0.62 -15.35
N THR A 59 6.63 1.40 -15.72
CA THR A 59 6.97 1.71 -17.12
C THR A 59 8.30 1.09 -17.55
N ASP A 60 8.61 1.14 -18.86
CA ASP A 60 9.78 0.47 -19.46
C ASP A 60 11.14 1.04 -19.02
N ASP A 61 11.15 2.28 -18.53
CA ASP A 61 12.31 2.98 -17.97
C ASP A 61 12.53 2.70 -16.48
N ASN A 62 11.85 1.67 -15.92
CA ASN A 62 11.87 1.30 -14.51
C ASN A 62 11.33 2.40 -13.57
N SER A 63 10.56 3.37 -14.10
CA SER A 63 9.80 4.27 -13.25
C SER A 63 8.59 3.56 -12.66
N VAL A 64 8.23 3.93 -11.43
CA VAL A 64 7.09 3.37 -10.69
C VAL A 64 6.29 4.50 -10.11
N ASP A 65 5.04 4.61 -10.54
CA ASP A 65 4.06 5.50 -9.93
C ASP A 65 3.18 4.71 -8.96
N GLU A 66 3.03 5.24 -7.76
CA GLU A 66 2.24 4.63 -6.71
C GLU A 66 0.95 5.40 -6.43
N TYR A 67 -0.16 4.67 -6.45
CA TYR A 67 -1.49 5.21 -6.20
C TYR A 67 -2.21 4.43 -5.12
N GLY A 68 -3.19 5.05 -4.46
CA GLY A 68 -4.15 4.34 -3.64
C GLY A 68 -5.47 4.11 -4.37
N LEU A 69 -6.00 2.91 -4.20
CA LEU A 69 -7.29 2.44 -4.69
C LEU A 69 -8.27 2.29 -3.52
N ILE A 70 -9.28 3.16 -3.50
CA ILE A 70 -10.32 3.22 -2.45
C ILE A 70 -11.68 2.72 -3.00
N MET A 71 -11.85 2.76 -4.32
CA MET A 71 -13.03 2.30 -5.06
C MET A 71 -12.59 1.71 -6.39
N SER A 72 -13.43 0.88 -7.00
CA SER A 72 -13.12 0.28 -8.30
C SER A 72 -12.84 1.36 -9.36
N ASN A 73 -11.85 1.12 -10.20
CA ASN A 73 -11.35 2.09 -11.16
C ASN A 73 -10.89 1.41 -12.45
N ASP A 74 -11.20 2.02 -13.58
CA ASP A 74 -10.70 1.62 -14.90
C ASP A 74 -9.41 2.37 -15.19
N PHE A 75 -8.35 1.65 -15.46
CA PHE A 75 -7.06 2.20 -15.88
C PHE A 75 -6.76 1.81 -17.32
N THR A 76 -6.57 2.81 -18.18
CA THR A 76 -6.19 2.61 -19.57
C THR A 76 -4.67 2.60 -19.69
N LEU A 77 -4.13 1.47 -20.11
CA LEU A 77 -2.71 1.27 -20.40
C LEU A 77 -2.29 2.06 -21.64
N VAL A 78 -0.99 2.30 -21.81
CA VAL A 78 -0.46 3.03 -22.97
C VAL A 78 -0.75 2.37 -24.32
N ASN A 79 -1.00 1.05 -24.33
CA ASN A 79 -1.42 0.32 -25.53
C ASN A 79 -2.94 0.39 -25.81
N GLY A 80 -3.70 1.15 -25.01
CA GLY A 80 -5.15 1.29 -25.12
C GLY A 80 -5.97 0.20 -24.44
N THR A 81 -5.34 -0.81 -23.84
CA THR A 81 -6.05 -1.85 -23.07
C THR A 81 -6.53 -1.27 -21.74
N THR A 82 -7.76 -1.57 -21.36
CA THR A 82 -8.31 -1.14 -20.07
C THR A 82 -8.27 -2.28 -19.06
N VAL A 83 -7.79 -1.99 -17.85
CA VAL A 83 -7.78 -2.89 -16.70
C VAL A 83 -8.76 -2.35 -15.66
N ARG A 84 -9.72 -3.18 -15.24
CA ARG A 84 -10.56 -2.91 -14.07
C ARG A 84 -9.85 -3.36 -12.81
N MET A 85 -9.58 -2.44 -11.91
CA MET A 85 -9.08 -2.75 -10.57
C MET A 85 -10.20 -2.60 -9.56
N GLU A 86 -10.23 -3.50 -8.59
CA GLU A 86 -11.19 -3.48 -7.50
C GLU A 86 -10.45 -3.55 -6.17
N PRO A 87 -10.82 -2.72 -5.18
CA PRO A 87 -10.19 -2.76 -3.87
C PRO A 87 -10.59 -4.05 -3.14
N GLU A 88 -9.60 -4.77 -2.62
CA GLU A 88 -9.82 -5.91 -1.75
C GLU A 88 -9.88 -5.49 -0.28
N LYS A 89 -10.78 -6.10 0.50
CA LYS A 89 -10.92 -5.87 1.94
C LYS A 89 -9.89 -6.68 2.75
N LYS A 90 -8.61 -6.59 2.39
CA LYS A 90 -7.50 -7.24 3.10
C LYS A 90 -6.33 -6.27 3.22
N MET A 91 -5.61 -6.35 4.34
CA MET A 91 -4.39 -5.57 4.55
C MET A 91 -3.32 -5.95 3.52
N ASP A 92 -2.49 -4.98 3.18
CA ASP A 92 -1.30 -5.13 2.32
C ASP A 92 -1.59 -5.66 0.91
N LYS A 93 -2.86 -5.68 0.50
CA LYS A 93 -3.25 -5.96 -0.88
C LYS A 93 -2.81 -4.83 -1.78
N SER A 94 -2.18 -5.21 -2.88
CA SER A 94 -1.76 -4.26 -3.90
C SER A 94 -2.08 -4.75 -5.29
N TRP A 95 -2.04 -3.85 -6.26
CA TRP A 95 -2.11 -4.14 -7.67
C TRP A 95 -0.77 -3.79 -8.29
N LEU A 96 -0.26 -4.68 -9.14
CA LEU A 96 0.89 -4.42 -9.99
C LEU A 96 0.40 -4.30 -11.43
N ILE A 97 0.70 -3.16 -12.06
CA ILE A 97 0.39 -2.88 -13.45
C ILE A 97 1.69 -2.72 -14.23
N ASN A 98 1.90 -3.58 -15.21
CA ASN A 98 2.95 -3.41 -16.21
C ASN A 98 2.40 -2.53 -17.35
N ASN A 99 2.67 -1.23 -17.28
CA ASN A 99 2.29 -0.26 -18.30
C ASN A 99 3.38 -0.10 -19.38
N GLY A 100 4.33 -1.04 -19.44
CA GLY A 100 5.37 -1.12 -20.46
C GLY A 100 5.23 -2.35 -21.36
N SER A 101 6.11 -2.43 -22.34
CA SER A 101 6.23 -3.57 -23.25
C SER A 101 7.08 -4.70 -22.68
N ARG A 102 8.04 -4.38 -21.79
CA ARG A 102 9.01 -5.31 -21.24
C ARG A 102 8.39 -6.08 -20.07
N GLN A 103 8.69 -7.37 -19.98
CA GLN A 103 8.26 -8.23 -18.87
C GLN A 103 8.79 -7.74 -17.53
N LEU A 104 8.01 -7.97 -16.47
CA LEU A 104 8.42 -7.77 -15.07
C LEU A 104 8.47 -9.12 -14.37
N VAL A 105 9.39 -9.25 -13.43
CA VAL A 105 9.48 -10.41 -12.53
C VAL A 105 9.18 -9.91 -11.12
N PHE A 106 8.28 -10.61 -10.44
CA PHE A 106 7.99 -10.37 -9.03
C PHE A 106 8.31 -11.64 -8.24
N GLU A 107 9.09 -11.47 -7.19
CA GLU A 107 9.49 -12.52 -6.26
C GLU A 107 9.22 -12.09 -4.83
N THR A 108 9.03 -13.05 -3.93
CA THR A 108 9.08 -12.78 -2.49
C THR A 108 10.38 -13.28 -1.87
N VAL A 109 11.02 -12.39 -1.12
CA VAL A 109 12.26 -12.65 -0.39
C VAL A 109 11.91 -12.88 1.08
N VAL A 110 12.25 -14.05 1.58
CA VAL A 110 12.02 -14.43 2.98
C VAL A 110 13.28 -14.20 3.80
N TYR A 111 13.14 -13.47 4.90
CA TYR A 111 14.18 -13.31 5.91
C TYR A 111 13.79 -14.06 7.19
N GLY A 112 14.67 -14.95 7.67
CA GLY A 112 14.43 -15.78 8.86
C GLY A 112 13.75 -17.11 8.54
N SER A 113 13.21 -17.78 9.55
CA SER A 113 12.52 -19.07 9.38
C SER A 113 11.02 -18.87 9.33
N THR A 114 10.40 -19.13 8.17
CA THR A 114 8.95 -19.06 7.97
C THR A 114 8.44 -20.38 7.37
N SER A 115 7.13 -20.63 7.51
CA SER A 115 6.42 -21.71 6.82
C SER A 115 5.79 -21.28 5.49
N GLU A 116 5.82 -19.98 5.19
CA GLU A 116 5.35 -19.44 3.90
C GLU A 116 6.39 -19.71 2.80
N GLU A 117 5.96 -20.36 1.72
CA GLU A 117 6.83 -20.55 0.56
C GLU A 117 6.98 -19.23 -0.20
N PRO A 118 8.20 -18.86 -0.61
CA PRO A 118 8.38 -17.75 -1.53
C PRO A 118 7.64 -18.05 -2.83
N TYR A 119 7.03 -17.02 -3.41
CA TYR A 119 6.34 -17.14 -4.68
C TYR A 119 6.94 -16.18 -5.70
N GLU A 120 7.00 -16.64 -6.94
CA GLU A 120 7.56 -15.94 -8.07
C GLU A 120 6.56 -16.01 -9.23
N PHE A 121 6.43 -14.92 -9.96
CA PHE A 121 5.73 -14.93 -11.24
C PHE A 121 6.27 -13.85 -12.16
N GLU A 122 6.06 -14.05 -13.46
CA GLU A 122 6.36 -13.06 -14.46
C GLU A 122 5.07 -12.37 -14.93
N LEU A 123 5.11 -11.04 -15.08
CA LEU A 123 4.03 -10.24 -15.61
C LEU A 123 4.41 -9.71 -16.99
N ALA A 124 3.76 -10.25 -18.01
CA ALA A 124 3.90 -9.78 -19.38
C ALA A 124 3.56 -8.28 -19.51
N GLY A 125 4.08 -7.65 -20.56
CA GLY A 125 3.76 -6.26 -20.90
C GLY A 125 2.25 -6.03 -21.03
N TYR A 126 1.80 -4.84 -20.62
CA TYR A 126 0.40 -4.42 -20.70
C TYR A 126 -0.58 -5.34 -19.95
N LYS A 127 -0.15 -5.88 -18.81
CA LYS A 127 -0.96 -6.71 -17.91
C LYS A 127 -0.98 -6.14 -16.51
N ALA A 128 -1.98 -6.58 -15.74
CA ALA A 128 -2.11 -6.25 -14.34
C ALA A 128 -2.47 -7.49 -13.53
N ILE A 129 -2.07 -7.50 -12.27
CA ILE A 129 -2.35 -8.58 -11.32
C ILE A 129 -2.51 -8.02 -9.91
N GLY A 130 -3.40 -8.63 -9.12
CA GLY A 130 -3.49 -8.37 -7.69
C GLY A 130 -2.43 -9.16 -6.92
N LEU A 131 -1.73 -8.50 -6.00
CA LEU A 131 -0.72 -9.07 -5.12
C LEU A 131 -1.29 -9.26 -3.71
N ASN A 132 -0.80 -10.31 -3.05
CA ASN A 132 -1.13 -10.58 -1.65
C ASN A 132 -0.25 -9.81 -0.66
N SER A 133 0.72 -9.04 -1.16
CA SER A 133 1.64 -8.22 -0.38
C SER A 133 1.97 -6.91 -1.10
N SER A 134 2.56 -5.97 -0.38
CA SER A 134 3.21 -4.79 -0.97
C SER A 134 4.52 -5.15 -1.66
N ILE A 135 5.06 -4.21 -2.45
CA ILE A 135 6.38 -4.32 -3.07
C ILE A 135 7.37 -3.50 -2.24
N ASP A 136 8.40 -4.14 -1.71
CA ASP A 136 9.38 -3.50 -0.82
C ASP A 136 10.66 -3.06 -1.54
N TYR A 137 11.07 -3.81 -2.57
CA TYR A 137 12.28 -3.55 -3.36
C TYR A 137 11.91 -3.38 -4.84
N LEU A 138 12.08 -2.17 -5.37
CA LEU A 138 11.77 -1.82 -6.75
C LEU A 138 13.08 -1.65 -7.55
N PHE A 139 13.35 -2.57 -8.48
CA PHE A 139 14.51 -2.51 -9.38
C PHE A 139 15.87 -2.40 -8.70
N VAL A 140 15.96 -2.92 -7.47
CA VAL A 140 17.18 -2.97 -6.67
C VAL A 140 17.37 -4.37 -6.14
N THR A 141 18.63 -4.79 -5.96
CA THR A 141 18.91 -6.08 -5.32
C THR A 141 18.50 -6.01 -3.84
N PRO A 142 17.70 -6.98 -3.36
CA PRO A 142 17.33 -7.04 -1.95
C PRO A 142 18.58 -7.20 -1.08
N PRO A 143 18.65 -6.56 0.10
CA PRO A 143 19.79 -6.67 0.99
C PRO A 143 19.93 -8.09 1.52
N ASN A 144 21.16 -8.55 1.76
CA ASN A 144 21.44 -9.89 2.29
C ASN A 144 20.95 -10.07 3.75
N SER A 145 20.69 -8.99 4.47
CA SER A 145 20.19 -9.04 5.85
C SER A 145 19.39 -7.78 6.19
N ILE A 146 18.39 -7.94 7.07
CA ILE A 146 17.56 -6.84 7.57
C ILE A 146 17.33 -6.99 9.08
N LYS A 147 17.04 -5.89 9.76
CA LYS A 147 16.58 -5.91 11.15
C LYS A 147 15.06 -5.97 11.19
N THR A 148 14.52 -7.00 11.83
CA THR A 148 13.06 -7.18 12.02
C THR A 148 12.77 -7.41 13.51
N LYS A 149 11.56 -7.03 13.95
CA LYS A 149 11.06 -7.33 15.29
C LYS A 149 10.48 -8.75 15.39
N SER A 150 10.16 -9.35 14.25
CA SER A 150 9.56 -10.69 14.13
C SER A 150 10.63 -11.75 13.87
N LYS A 151 10.30 -13.02 14.11
CA LYS A 151 11.21 -14.16 13.82
C LYS A 151 11.47 -14.36 12.32
N SER A 152 10.51 -13.93 11.50
CA SER A 152 10.63 -13.91 10.04
C SER A 152 9.89 -12.72 9.46
N VAL A 153 10.21 -12.38 8.21
CA VAL A 153 9.46 -11.42 7.41
C VAL A 153 9.61 -11.74 5.93
N THR A 154 8.51 -11.61 5.20
CA THR A 154 8.46 -11.77 3.73
C THR A 154 8.42 -10.38 3.10
N LYS A 155 9.21 -10.17 2.04
CA LYS A 155 9.36 -8.88 1.36
C LYS A 155 9.18 -9.04 -0.15
N GLY A 156 8.41 -8.16 -0.78
CA GLY A 156 8.20 -8.18 -2.23
C GLY A 156 9.39 -7.58 -2.99
N TRP A 157 9.87 -8.25 -4.02
CA TRP A 157 10.95 -7.79 -4.89
C TRP A 157 10.46 -7.76 -6.34
N LEU A 158 10.54 -6.59 -6.96
CA LEU A 158 10.20 -6.37 -8.36
C LEU A 158 11.47 -6.08 -9.16
N HIS A 159 11.70 -6.82 -10.23
CA HIS A 159 12.86 -6.65 -11.11
C HIS A 159 12.55 -7.04 -12.57
N ARG A 160 13.59 -7.12 -13.40
CA ARG A 160 13.55 -7.42 -14.84
C ARG A 160 14.76 -8.23 -15.25
#